data_AF-A0A8H8MLV3-F1
#
_entry.id   AF-A0A8H8MLV3-F1
#
_cell.length_a   1.000
_cell.length_b   1.000
_cell.length_c   1.000
_cell.angle_alpha   90.00
_cell.angle_beta   90.00
_cell.angle_gamma   90.00
#
_symmetry.space_group_name_H-M   'P 1'
#
loop_
_entity.id
_entity.type
_entity.pdbx_description
1 polymer ?
#
loop_
_entity_poly.entity_id
_entity_poly.type
_entity_poly.pdbx_seq_one_letter_code
_entity_poly.pdbx_strand_id
1 'polypeptide(L)'
;MSRRVGCWCLWKTHTEFSKADPNAFLTLLSSDYIIIVTDNIRLLTAPGLPSLLQDLSRAPSVRILVAERAPSVEYASNHPGAISLAAVKPDHAIRGLGAFSQGDINQYQKLLMESKIPQLAQQISTKCAELSVPSSASSSASIAVVRTAAHTARVALRVCEAAVIDAQAALSDAAAPLAQFKTEVSTVYPDAYQSALRGTATVREGVAAAEQRLRAAFARLPWYSLWWRADEVSGTLSEAVTWGSLGTQLAFHSGRLSSIRQQLYTRAAALATPSPVLGNKLAQIDSRTPVGPDALSAPLTQRTHQLLAPGGPVEDVHRKAQAAVMTTGVSILGSGAMAAGLFAAGSAGAGTAVGLGLLGGLASIRWMQSAWARAEKRWWADWARVCAGLERDCEVGLKEVVRERVAGSALAGIEGMEKIVARRAEIISALKSEVSYVDKQIAALEQRLK
;
A
#
# COMPACT_ATOMS: atom_id res chain seq x y z
N MET A 1 40.68 33.71 45.40
CA MET A 1 39.41 34.29 44.91
C MET A 1 38.67 33.22 44.12
N SER A 2 37.46 32.87 44.55
CA SER A 2 36.66 31.79 43.97
C SER A 2 35.92 32.29 42.74
N ARG A 3 36.18 31.73 41.55
CA ARG A 3 35.37 32.07 40.37
C ARG A 3 34.06 31.26 40.37
N ARG A 4 32.91 31.90 40.18
CA ARG A 4 31.56 31.32 40.09
C ARG A 4 31.07 31.40 38.65
N VAL A 5 30.29 30.42 38.19
CA VAL A 5 29.63 30.47 36.87
C VAL A 5 28.13 30.37 37.12
N GLY A 6 27.38 31.32 36.57
CA GLY A 6 25.94 31.44 36.70
C GLY A 6 25.30 31.15 35.35
N CYS A 7 24.52 30.08 35.24
CA CYS A 7 23.72 29.83 34.05
C CYS A 7 22.27 30.08 34.38
N TRP A 8 21.56 30.78 33.49
CA TRP A 8 20.19 31.18 33.71
C TRP A 8 19.36 30.98 32.44
N CYS A 9 18.36 30.11 32.54
CA CYS A 9 17.40 29.88 31.47
C CYS A 9 16.12 30.66 31.75
N LEU A 10 15.85 31.69 30.96
CA LEU A 10 14.68 32.57 31.09
C LEU A 10 13.46 31.96 30.37
N TRP A 11 13.10 30.73 30.75
CA TRP A 11 11.96 30.01 30.14
C TRP A 11 10.61 30.26 30.85
N LYS A 12 10.63 30.77 32.08
CA LYS A 12 9.42 31.08 32.90
C LYS A 12 8.96 32.53 32.75
N THR A 13 7.67 32.80 32.93
CA THR A 13 7.05 34.13 32.80
C THR A 13 7.51 35.08 33.90
N HIS A 14 7.55 36.39 33.62
CA HIS A 14 7.97 37.46 34.55
C HIS A 14 7.22 37.42 35.91
N THR A 15 6.01 36.85 35.94
CA THR A 15 5.21 36.69 37.17
C THR A 15 5.75 35.63 38.14
N GLU A 16 6.45 34.60 37.67
CA GLU A 16 7.16 33.66 38.55
C GLU A 16 8.50 34.22 39.02
N PHE A 17 9.04 35.21 38.30
CA PHE A 17 10.32 35.82 38.60
C PHE A 17 10.32 36.62 39.90
N SER A 18 9.26 37.39 40.15
CA SER A 18 9.07 38.14 41.40
C SER A 18 8.92 37.25 42.64
N LYS A 19 8.64 35.95 42.46
CA LYS A 19 8.55 34.97 43.55
C LYS A 19 9.85 34.18 43.75
N ALA A 20 10.82 34.33 42.85
CA ALA A 20 12.12 33.69 42.99
C ALA A 20 12.93 34.39 44.08
N ASP A 21 13.77 33.61 44.78
CA ASP A 21 14.65 34.05 45.85
C ASP A 21 15.35 35.37 45.47
N PRO A 22 15.19 36.47 46.23
CA PRO A 22 15.81 37.77 45.91
C PRO A 22 17.34 37.67 45.82
N ASN A 23 17.95 36.63 46.40
CA ASN A 23 19.39 36.36 46.30
C ASN A 23 19.82 35.71 44.98
N ALA A 24 18.89 35.21 44.15
CA ALA A 24 19.22 34.55 42.88
C ALA A 24 19.92 35.52 41.92
N PHE A 25 19.49 36.78 41.88
CA PHE A 25 20.10 37.82 41.05
C PHE A 25 21.50 38.21 41.55
N LEU A 26 21.67 38.38 42.87
CA LEU A 26 22.99 38.63 43.47
C LEU A 26 23.96 37.46 43.23
N THR A 27 23.45 36.23 43.28
CA THR A 27 24.23 35.03 42.96
C THR A 27 24.66 35.03 41.50
N LEU A 28 23.76 35.43 40.59
CA LEU A 28 24.06 35.59 39.17
C LEU A 28 25.15 36.64 38.94
N LEU A 29 25.00 37.83 39.52
CA LEU A 29 25.98 38.93 39.43
C LEU A 29 27.33 38.58 40.06
N SER A 30 27.34 37.69 41.06
CA SER A 30 28.57 37.19 41.68
C SER A 30 29.31 36.15 40.84
N SER A 31 28.79 35.82 39.65
CA SER A 31 29.38 34.85 38.73
C SER A 31 30.31 35.51 37.73
N ASP A 32 31.52 34.95 37.61
CA ASP A 32 32.56 35.29 36.64
C ASP A 32 32.19 34.95 35.20
N TYR A 33 31.16 34.15 34.96
CA TYR A 33 30.63 33.89 33.62
C TYR A 33 29.13 33.69 33.70
N ILE A 34 28.38 34.44 32.89
CA ILE A 34 26.92 34.42 32.90
C ILE A 34 26.43 34.02 31.51
N ILE A 35 25.68 32.92 31.41
CA ILE A 35 25.00 32.53 30.17
C ILE A 35 23.51 32.72 30.36
N ILE A 36 22.91 33.62 29.58
CA ILE A 36 21.48 33.90 29.60
C ILE A 36 20.86 33.30 28.36
N VAL A 37 20.00 32.29 28.53
CA VAL A 37 19.25 31.70 27.43
C VAL A 37 17.86 32.34 27.38
N THR A 38 17.53 32.99 26.28
CA THR A 38 16.21 33.62 26.03
C THR A 38 15.76 33.36 24.61
N ASP A 39 14.47 33.56 24.31
CA ASP A 39 13.98 33.57 22.93
C ASP A 39 13.92 35.00 22.37
N ASN A 40 13.93 35.14 21.05
CA ASN A 40 13.95 36.47 20.40
C ASN A 40 12.69 37.31 20.65
N ILE A 41 11.55 36.68 20.93
CA ILE A 41 10.30 37.38 21.27
C ILE A 41 10.40 37.95 22.68
N ARG A 42 10.83 37.15 23.65
CA ARG A 42 11.01 37.55 25.05
C ARG A 42 12.09 38.59 25.21
N LEU A 43 13.14 38.53 24.40
CA LEU A 43 14.19 39.56 24.39
C LEU A 43 13.60 40.97 24.18
N LEU A 44 12.56 41.07 23.35
CA LEU A 44 11.88 42.34 23.02
C LEU A 44 10.68 42.64 23.94
N THR A 45 9.98 41.61 24.40
CA THR A 45 8.66 41.77 25.06
C THR A 45 8.73 41.66 26.58
N ALA A 46 9.80 41.09 27.15
CA ALA A 46 9.90 40.94 28.60
C ALA A 46 10.17 42.30 29.27
N PRO A 47 9.23 42.84 30.07
CA PRO A 47 9.45 44.10 30.77
C PRO A 47 10.66 43.97 31.72
N GLY A 48 11.49 45.00 31.80
CA GLY A 48 12.67 45.03 32.67
C GLY A 48 13.89 44.24 32.19
N LEU A 49 13.75 43.33 31.21
CA LEU A 49 14.88 42.61 30.64
C LEU A 49 15.92 43.54 29.99
N PRO A 50 15.55 44.59 29.23
CA PRO A 50 16.54 45.52 28.67
C PRO A 50 17.37 46.22 29.75
N SER A 51 16.74 46.63 30.85
CA SER A 51 17.42 47.25 31.99
C SER A 51 18.37 46.27 32.67
N LEU A 52 17.92 45.02 32.88
CA LEU A 52 18.74 43.96 33.45
C LEU A 52 19.95 43.63 32.56
N LEU A 53 19.76 43.59 31.24
CA LEU A 53 20.84 43.38 30.28
C LEU A 53 21.83 44.55 30.27
N GLN A 54 21.35 45.77 30.46
CA GLN A 54 22.20 46.96 30.59
C GLN A 54 23.06 46.89 31.86
N ASP A 55 22.50 46.44 32.98
CA ASP A 55 23.26 46.26 34.22
C ASP A 55 24.29 45.12 34.10
N LEU A 56 23.88 44.02 33.45
CA LEU A 56 24.74 42.88 33.18
C LEU A 56 25.83 43.17 32.15
N SER A 57 25.63 44.14 31.25
CA SER A 57 26.64 44.55 30.27
C SER A 57 27.94 45.05 30.91
N ARG A 58 27.87 45.48 32.18
CA ARG A 58 29.03 45.90 32.97
C ARG A 58 29.89 44.74 33.43
N ALA A 59 29.36 43.52 33.44
CA ALA A 59 30.14 42.32 33.73
C ALA A 59 30.84 41.85 32.43
N PRO A 60 32.18 41.70 32.42
CA PRO A 60 32.97 41.42 31.22
C PRO A 60 32.75 40.03 30.61
N SER A 61 31.86 39.23 31.19
CA SER A 61 31.74 37.80 30.94
C SER A 61 30.32 37.32 30.65
N VAL A 62 29.40 38.25 30.36
CA VAL A 62 28.01 37.91 30.05
C VAL A 62 27.88 37.53 28.58
N ARG A 63 27.35 36.33 28.33
CA ARG A 63 26.88 35.91 27.01
C ARG A 63 25.38 35.72 27.03
N ILE A 64 24.74 36.20 25.98
CA ILE A 64 23.32 36.01 25.75
C ILE A 64 23.15 35.08 24.58
N LEU A 65 22.38 34.04 24.80
CA LEU A 65 22.08 32.99 23.86
C LEU A 65 20.62 33.15 23.49
N VAL A 66 20.39 33.59 22.26
CA VAL A 66 19.04 33.88 21.75
C VAL A 66 18.59 32.70 20.91
N ALA A 67 17.62 31.95 21.41
CA ALA A 67 16.89 30.96 20.64
C ALA A 67 15.92 31.67 19.69
N GLU A 68 16.15 31.54 18.39
CA GLU A 68 15.23 32.06 17.38
C GLU A 68 13.95 31.23 17.39
N ARG A 69 12.85 31.86 17.81
CA ARG A 69 11.52 31.25 17.86
C ARG A 69 10.60 31.76 16.76
N ALA A 70 10.79 33.01 16.34
CA ALA A 70 10.09 33.61 15.21
C ALA A 70 11.10 34.18 14.19
N PRO A 71 11.22 33.62 12.98
CA PRO A 71 12.24 34.03 12.01
C PRO A 71 12.03 35.43 11.43
N SER A 72 10.82 35.99 11.55
CA SER A 72 10.47 37.34 11.11
C SER A 72 10.80 38.43 12.13
N VAL A 73 11.19 38.05 13.35
CA VAL A 73 11.51 38.99 14.41
C VAL A 73 13.02 39.21 14.41
N GLU A 74 13.46 40.20 13.65
CA GLU A 74 14.84 40.68 13.68
C GLU A 74 15.17 41.20 15.08
N TYR A 75 16.21 40.65 15.69
CA TYR A 75 16.82 41.22 16.88
C TYR A 75 17.95 42.15 16.43
N ALA A 76 17.91 43.41 16.87
CA ALA A 76 18.96 44.37 16.54
C ALA A 76 20.30 43.88 17.11
N SER A 77 21.25 43.54 16.24
CA SER A 77 22.61 43.11 16.63
C SER A 77 23.39 44.21 17.35
N ASN A 78 22.89 45.44 17.32
CA ASN A 78 23.53 46.61 17.91
C ASN A 78 23.08 46.78 19.36
N HIS A 79 23.50 45.86 20.24
CA HIS A 79 23.43 46.11 21.67
C HIS A 79 24.67 46.88 22.13
N PRO A 80 24.51 48.01 22.85
CA PRO A 80 25.64 48.78 23.36
C PRO A 80 26.32 48.00 24.49
N GLY A 81 27.51 47.45 24.20
CA GLY A 81 28.36 46.77 25.19
C GLY A 81 29.06 45.52 24.64
N ALA A 82 30.02 44.99 25.40
CA ALA A 82 30.81 43.81 25.03
C ALA A 82 30.03 42.47 25.07
N ILE A 83 28.70 42.50 25.00
CA ILE A 83 27.85 41.31 25.11
C ILE A 83 27.92 40.53 23.80
N SER A 84 28.49 39.32 23.87
CA SER A 84 28.46 38.40 22.74
C SER A 84 27.09 37.73 22.66
N LEU A 85 26.35 38.08 21.60
CA LEU A 85 25.05 37.49 21.29
C LEU A 85 25.26 36.29 20.36
N ALA A 86 24.87 35.10 20.80
CA ALA A 86 24.86 33.90 19.96
C ALA A 86 23.42 33.53 19.64
N ALA A 87 23.03 33.70 18.37
CA ALA A 87 21.72 33.28 17.91
C ALA A 87 21.74 31.81 17.46
N VAL A 88 20.80 31.03 17.96
CA VAL A 88 20.66 29.60 17.67
C VAL A 88 19.28 29.35 17.11
N LYS A 89 19.18 28.52 16.07
CA LYS A 89 17.90 28.16 15.45
C LYS A 89 17.53 26.70 15.76
N PRO A 90 16.95 26.40 16.93
CA PRO A 90 16.64 25.03 17.34
C PRO A 90 15.70 24.31 16.36
N ASP A 91 14.77 25.02 15.74
CA ASP A 91 13.86 24.44 14.73
C ASP A 91 14.61 23.84 13.53
N HIS A 92 15.71 24.46 13.10
CA HIS A 92 16.51 23.92 12.01
C HIS A 92 17.19 22.61 12.44
N ALA A 93 17.69 22.51 13.67
CA ALA A 93 18.28 21.26 14.16
C ALA A 93 17.24 20.12 14.24
N ILE A 94 16.02 20.41 14.71
CA ILE A 94 14.92 19.43 14.77
C ILE A 94 14.54 18.98 13.36
N ARG A 95 14.39 19.91 12.41
CA ARG A 95 14.12 19.58 11.00
C ARG A 95 15.28 18.80 10.37
N GLY A 96 16.51 19.12 10.74
CA GLY A 96 17.70 18.38 10.34
C GLY A 96 17.62 16.93 10.77
N LEU A 97 17.28 16.65 12.04
CA LEU A 97 17.07 15.29 12.53
C LEU A 97 15.96 14.57 11.75
N GLY A 98 14.91 15.30 11.37
CA GLY A 98 13.88 14.81 10.45
C GLY A 98 14.45 14.39 9.09
N ALA A 99 15.24 15.25 8.45
CA ALA A 99 15.90 14.95 7.17
C ALA A 99 16.86 13.76 7.26
N PHE A 100 17.62 13.65 8.36
CA PHE A 100 18.48 12.49 8.62
C PHE A 100 17.69 11.19 8.68
N SER A 101 16.54 11.19 9.35
CA SER A 101 15.65 10.02 9.43
C SER A 101 15.07 9.61 8.07
N GLN A 102 14.96 10.57 7.14
CA GLN A 102 14.52 10.34 5.76
C GLN A 102 15.67 9.91 4.82
N GLY A 103 16.91 9.86 5.32
CA GLY A 103 18.10 9.54 4.53
C GLY A 103 18.65 10.70 3.72
N ASP A 104 18.13 11.92 3.89
CA ASP A 104 18.66 13.13 3.25
C ASP A 104 19.79 13.73 4.11
N ILE A 105 20.98 13.16 3.94
CA ILE A 105 22.19 13.57 4.66
C ILE A 105 22.55 15.03 4.34
N ASN A 106 22.33 15.47 3.10
CA ASN A 106 22.68 16.83 2.67
C ASN A 106 21.78 17.86 3.36
N GLN A 107 20.48 17.59 3.42
CA GLN A 107 19.54 18.47 4.12
C GLN A 107 19.77 18.45 5.63
N TYR A 108 20.11 17.30 6.21
CA TYR A 108 20.53 17.21 7.62
C TYR A 108 21.73 18.12 7.91
N GLN A 109 22.82 17.98 7.15
CA GLN A 109 24.03 18.77 7.36
C GLN A 109 23.76 20.27 7.19
N LYS A 110 23.02 20.64 6.14
CA LYS A 110 22.63 22.03 5.89
C LYS A 110 21.86 22.62 7.07
N LEU A 111 20.78 21.95 7.49
CA LEU A 111 19.93 22.42 8.57
C LEU A 111 20.66 22.43 9.93
N LEU A 112 21.55 21.47 10.17
CA LEU A 112 22.38 21.45 11.37
C LEU A 112 23.37 22.62 11.38
N MET A 113 24.00 22.94 10.26
CA MET A 113 24.91 24.09 10.17
C MET A 113 24.16 25.43 10.27
N GLU A 114 22.98 25.53 9.66
CA GLU A 114 22.09 26.70 9.77
C GLU A 114 21.54 26.90 11.20
N SER A 115 21.43 25.82 11.99
CA SER A 115 21.00 25.90 13.38
C SER A 115 21.99 26.66 14.28
N LYS A 116 23.26 26.74 13.86
CA LYS A 116 24.39 27.28 14.64
C LYS A 116 24.64 26.58 15.98
N ILE A 117 23.94 25.47 16.28
CA ILE A 117 24.18 24.66 17.49
C ILE A 117 25.62 24.12 17.53
N PRO A 118 26.21 23.60 16.43
CA PRO A 118 27.60 23.12 16.46
C PRO A 118 28.59 24.24 16.76
N GLN A 119 28.35 25.44 16.23
CA GLN A 119 29.19 26.63 16.46
C GLN A 119 29.11 27.07 17.92
N LEU A 120 27.91 27.07 18.51
CA LEU A 120 27.73 27.33 19.92
C LEU A 120 28.45 26.29 20.78
N ALA A 121 28.27 25.00 20.48
CA ALA A 121 28.93 23.92 21.21
C ALA A 121 30.46 24.05 21.15
N GLN A 122 31.00 24.37 19.97
CA GLN A 122 32.42 24.64 19.79
C GLN A 122 32.85 25.85 20.62
N GLN A 123 32.14 26.98 20.57
CA GLN A 123 32.46 28.18 21.35
C GLN A 123 32.42 27.95 22.87
N ILE A 124 31.48 27.13 23.35
CA ILE A 124 31.42 26.72 24.75
C ILE A 124 32.63 25.83 25.06
N SER A 125 32.94 24.87 24.20
CA SER A 125 34.08 23.96 24.36
C SER A 125 35.41 24.71 24.38
N THR A 126 35.68 25.64 23.45
CA THR A 126 36.90 26.46 23.47
C THR A 126 36.98 27.32 24.71
N LYS A 127 35.86 27.93 25.13
CA LYS A 127 35.82 28.71 26.38
C LYS A 127 36.07 27.84 27.60
N CYS A 128 35.49 26.65 27.65
CA CYS A 128 35.76 25.68 28.70
C CYS A 128 37.23 25.27 28.68
N ALA A 129 37.84 25.03 27.52
CA ALA A 129 39.27 24.72 27.37
C ALA A 129 40.17 25.87 27.84
N GLU A 130 39.85 27.12 27.47
CA GLU A 130 40.53 28.33 27.96
C GLU A 130 40.45 28.46 29.48
N LEU A 131 39.29 28.15 30.06
CA LEU A 131 39.04 28.22 31.50
C LEU A 131 39.60 27.03 32.28
N SER A 132 39.87 25.91 31.60
CA SER A 132 40.38 24.68 32.22
C SER A 132 41.90 24.54 32.15
N VAL A 133 42.62 25.57 31.68
CA VAL A 133 44.05 25.72 31.98
C VAL A 133 44.17 25.96 33.50
N PRO A 134 44.51 24.93 34.31
CA PRO A 134 44.37 25.02 35.74
C PRO A 134 45.58 25.74 36.31
N SER A 135 45.39 26.92 36.89
CA SER A 135 46.40 27.50 37.78
C SER A 135 46.47 26.77 39.13
N SER A 136 45.43 26.00 39.50
CA SER A 136 45.46 25.01 40.59
C SER A 136 44.27 24.04 40.52
N ALA A 137 44.50 22.75 40.83
CA ALA A 137 43.48 21.69 40.81
C ALA A 137 42.39 21.82 41.90
N SER A 138 42.52 22.79 42.82
CA SER A 138 41.58 23.08 43.90
C SER A 138 40.79 24.37 43.69
N SER A 139 40.95 25.03 42.54
CA SER A 139 40.25 26.28 42.28
C SER A 139 38.76 26.02 42.15
N SER A 140 37.97 26.63 43.03
CA SER A 140 36.50 26.58 43.00
C SER A 140 35.88 27.01 41.65
N ALA A 141 36.65 27.72 40.82
CA ALA A 141 36.34 28.00 39.42
C ALA A 141 36.08 26.73 38.61
N SER A 142 36.96 25.73 38.75
CA SER A 142 36.86 24.46 38.03
C SER A 142 35.62 23.68 38.47
N ILE A 143 35.33 23.67 39.77
CA ILE A 143 34.13 23.04 40.34
C ILE A 143 32.86 23.72 39.82
N ALA A 144 32.85 25.06 39.75
CA ALA A 144 31.71 25.81 39.23
C ALA A 144 31.44 25.51 37.74
N VAL A 145 32.49 25.47 36.92
CA VAL A 145 32.37 25.13 35.48
C VAL A 145 31.81 23.72 35.29
N VAL A 146 32.31 22.73 36.03
CA VAL A 146 31.82 21.35 35.92
C VAL A 146 30.36 21.25 36.38
N ARG A 147 29.96 21.96 37.45
CA ARG A 147 28.55 22.03 37.89
C ARG A 147 27.64 22.65 36.84
N THR A 148 28.06 23.76 36.21
CA THR A 148 27.29 24.38 35.14
C THR A 148 27.18 23.46 33.93
N ALA A 149 28.26 22.78 33.55
CA ALA A 149 28.25 21.81 32.45
C ALA A 149 27.33 20.62 32.74
N ALA A 150 27.40 20.04 33.94
CA ALA A 150 26.51 18.96 34.37
C ALA A 150 25.04 19.39 34.37
N HIS A 151 24.74 20.61 34.85
CA HIS A 151 23.39 21.16 34.82
C HIS A 151 22.87 21.33 33.39
N THR A 152 23.67 21.93 32.51
CA THR A 152 23.31 22.09 31.09
C THR A 152 23.07 20.73 30.42
N ALA A 153 23.93 19.74 30.69
CA ALA A 153 23.78 18.39 30.17
C ALA A 153 22.48 17.72 30.66
N ARG A 154 22.09 17.91 31.94
CA ARG A 154 20.80 17.43 32.44
C ARG A 154 19.61 18.08 31.79
N VAL A 155 19.65 19.39 31.59
CA VAL A 155 18.55 20.11 30.92
C VAL A 155 18.40 19.58 29.49
N ALA A 156 19.52 19.39 28.78
CA ALA A 156 19.52 18.78 27.45
C ALA A 156 18.95 17.34 27.46
N LEU A 157 19.39 16.49 28.40
CA LEU A 157 18.85 15.13 28.54
C LEU A 157 17.35 15.10 28.79
N ARG A 158 16.82 15.97 29.66
CA ARG A 158 15.37 16.05 29.90
C ARG A 158 14.59 16.42 28.64
N VAL A 159 15.15 17.30 27.80
CA VAL A 159 14.55 17.63 26.50
C VAL A 159 14.59 16.40 25.57
N CYS A 160 15.69 15.65 25.56
CA CYS A 160 15.78 14.39 24.80
C CYS A 160 14.80 13.33 25.30
N GLU A 161 14.64 13.17 26.62
CA GLU A 161 13.66 12.26 27.23
C GLU A 161 12.24 12.63 26.83
N ALA A 162 11.88 13.90 26.92
CA ALA A 162 10.58 14.39 26.47
C ALA A 162 10.34 14.09 24.99
N ALA A 163 11.34 14.35 24.13
CA ALA A 163 11.26 14.04 22.70
C ALA A 163 11.10 12.53 22.42
N VAL A 164 11.75 11.66 23.20
CA VAL A 164 11.60 10.20 23.11
C VAL A 164 10.19 9.77 23.54
N ILE A 165 9.65 10.37 24.60
CA ILE A 165 8.27 10.13 25.06
C ILE A 165 7.26 10.56 23.98
N ASP A 166 7.44 11.75 23.41
CA ASP A 166 6.57 12.27 22.35
C ASP A 166 6.65 11.39 21.08
N ALA A 167 7.85 10.91 20.73
CA ALA A 167 8.04 9.99 19.61
C ALA A 167 7.37 8.63 19.87
N GLN A 168 7.41 8.13 21.11
CA GLN A 168 6.72 6.91 21.53
C GLN A 168 5.21 7.08 21.44
N ALA A 169 4.67 8.22 21.90
CA ALA A 169 3.24 8.54 21.80
C ALA A 169 2.79 8.64 20.34
N ALA A 170 3.54 9.34 19.50
CA ALA A 170 3.26 9.43 18.06
C ALA A 170 3.32 8.05 17.36
N LEU A 171 4.19 7.15 17.83
CA LEU A 171 4.24 5.78 17.32
C LEU A 171 3.00 4.97 17.71
N SER A 172 2.53 5.08 18.96
CA SER A 172 1.29 4.43 19.38
C SER A 172 0.07 4.98 18.65
N ASP A 173 0.04 6.31 18.42
CA ASP A 173 -1.03 6.97 17.68
C ASP A 173 -1.05 6.52 16.20
N ALA A 174 0.12 6.27 15.60
CA ALA A 174 0.22 5.72 14.25
C ALA A 174 -0.14 4.22 14.18
N ALA A 175 0.09 3.46 15.25
CA ALA A 175 -0.19 2.02 15.30
C ALA A 175 -1.68 1.71 15.50
N ALA A 176 -2.43 2.58 16.18
CA ALA A 176 -3.86 2.35 16.45
C ALA A 176 -4.72 2.27 15.17
N PRO A 177 -4.64 3.22 14.20
CA PRO A 177 -5.34 3.12 12.92
C PRO A 177 -4.95 1.89 12.10
N LEU A 178 -3.69 1.45 12.20
CA LEU A 178 -3.20 0.25 11.50
C LEU A 178 -3.88 -1.02 12.01
N ALA A 179 -4.06 -1.15 13.34
CA ALA A 179 -4.76 -2.29 13.93
C ALA A 179 -6.23 -2.34 13.49
N GLN A 180 -6.91 -1.19 13.47
CA GLN A 180 -8.29 -1.09 12.97
C GLN A 180 -8.39 -1.42 11.48
N PHE A 181 -7.44 -0.94 10.67
CA PHE A 181 -7.43 -1.25 9.24
C PHE A 181 -7.17 -2.73 8.97
N LYS A 182 -6.32 -3.39 9.78
CA LYS A 182 -6.07 -4.83 9.69
C LYS A 182 -7.33 -5.65 9.99
N THR A 183 -8.10 -5.27 11.02
CA THR A 183 -9.36 -5.95 11.32
C THR A 183 -10.38 -5.72 10.21
N GLU A 184 -10.49 -4.51 9.68
CA GLU A 184 -11.35 -4.22 8.53
C GLU A 184 -10.98 -5.03 7.29
N VAL A 185 -9.70 -5.09 6.91
CA VAL A 185 -9.26 -5.90 5.76
C VAL A 185 -9.57 -7.38 5.99
N SER A 186 -9.41 -7.86 7.23
CA SER A 186 -9.69 -9.25 7.60
C SER A 186 -11.19 -9.60 7.58
N THR A 187 -12.08 -8.62 7.74
CA THR A 187 -13.54 -8.83 7.64
C THR A 187 -14.07 -8.61 6.23
N VAL A 188 -13.58 -7.59 5.54
CA VAL A 188 -13.98 -7.23 4.17
C VAL A 188 -13.50 -8.28 3.16
N TYR A 189 -12.31 -8.86 3.34
CA TYR A 189 -11.78 -9.89 2.44
C TYR A 189 -12.69 -11.13 2.32
N PRO A 190 -13.05 -11.84 3.41
CA PRO A 190 -13.92 -13.00 3.32
C PRO A 190 -15.34 -12.63 2.90
N ASP A 191 -15.87 -11.46 3.30
CA ASP A 191 -17.20 -11.01 2.87
C ASP A 191 -17.25 -10.71 1.36
N ALA A 192 -16.24 -10.01 0.82
CA ALA A 192 -16.12 -9.77 -0.61
C ALA A 192 -16.01 -11.08 -1.40
N TYR A 193 -15.21 -12.02 -0.90
CA TYR A 193 -15.06 -13.35 -1.48
C TYR A 193 -16.37 -14.14 -1.43
N GLN A 194 -17.04 -14.22 -0.28
CA GLN A 194 -18.30 -14.94 -0.12
C GLN A 194 -19.45 -14.30 -0.92
N SER A 195 -19.53 -12.97 -0.94
CA SER A 195 -20.53 -12.26 -1.74
C SER A 195 -20.32 -12.46 -3.24
N ALA A 196 -19.08 -12.64 -3.70
CA ALA A 196 -18.79 -12.98 -5.09
C ALA A 196 -18.93 -14.48 -5.37
N LEU A 197 -18.69 -15.36 -4.38
CA LEU A 197 -19.00 -16.78 -4.45
C LEU A 197 -20.50 -17.07 -4.48
N ARG A 198 -21.37 -16.21 -3.92
CA ARG A 198 -22.79 -16.29 -4.25
C ARG A 198 -23.02 -16.17 -5.76
N GLY A 199 -22.14 -15.46 -6.47
CA GLY A 199 -22.04 -15.48 -7.93
C GLY A 199 -21.56 -16.82 -8.52
N THR A 200 -20.81 -17.67 -7.82
CA THR A 200 -20.49 -19.02 -8.34
C THR A 200 -21.71 -19.95 -8.37
N ALA A 201 -22.66 -19.77 -7.45
CA ALA A 201 -23.98 -20.40 -7.59
C ALA A 201 -24.67 -19.89 -8.87
N THR A 202 -24.52 -18.59 -9.19
CA THR A 202 -25.04 -18.04 -10.43
C THR A 202 -24.27 -18.52 -11.68
N VAL A 203 -22.99 -18.89 -11.58
CA VAL A 203 -22.27 -19.56 -12.68
C VAL A 203 -22.93 -20.89 -13.01
N ARG A 204 -23.25 -21.72 -12.02
CA ARG A 204 -23.97 -22.99 -12.25
C ARG A 204 -25.36 -22.75 -12.84
N GLU A 205 -26.10 -21.77 -12.34
CA GLU A 205 -27.41 -21.39 -12.89
C GLU A 205 -27.29 -20.87 -14.33
N GLY A 206 -26.27 -20.06 -14.62
CA GLY A 206 -25.97 -19.54 -15.96
C GLY A 206 -25.57 -20.64 -16.94
N VAL A 207 -24.79 -21.62 -16.49
CA VAL A 207 -24.45 -22.83 -17.24
C VAL A 207 -25.69 -23.67 -17.53
N ALA A 208 -26.54 -23.89 -16.53
CA ALA A 208 -27.79 -24.63 -16.71
C ALA A 208 -28.73 -23.91 -17.70
N ALA A 209 -28.82 -22.57 -17.63
CA ALA A 209 -29.60 -21.77 -18.56
C ALA A 209 -29.04 -21.83 -20.00
N ALA A 210 -27.71 -21.81 -20.15
CA ALA A 210 -27.05 -21.99 -21.46
C ALA A 210 -27.29 -23.40 -22.01
N GLU A 211 -27.18 -24.42 -21.16
CA GLU A 211 -27.46 -25.81 -21.51
C GLU A 211 -28.92 -26.00 -21.97
N GLN A 212 -29.90 -25.39 -21.30
CA GLN A 212 -31.30 -25.41 -21.72
C GLN A 212 -31.50 -24.78 -23.10
N ARG A 213 -30.85 -23.64 -23.38
CA ARG A 213 -30.89 -22.99 -24.70
C ARG A 213 -30.26 -23.85 -25.78
N LEU A 214 -29.15 -24.52 -25.46
CA LEU A 214 -28.50 -25.46 -26.37
C LEU A 214 -29.36 -26.70 -26.62
N ARG A 215 -30.03 -27.25 -25.60
CA ARG A 215 -31.01 -28.33 -25.81
C ARG A 215 -32.14 -27.90 -26.73
N ALA A 216 -32.66 -26.69 -26.56
CA ALA A 216 -33.67 -26.14 -27.45
C ALA A 216 -33.13 -25.97 -28.89
N ALA A 217 -31.88 -25.56 -29.07
CA ALA A 217 -31.22 -25.49 -30.37
C ALA A 217 -31.08 -26.88 -31.03
N PHE A 218 -30.61 -27.90 -30.30
CA PHE A 218 -30.54 -29.28 -30.80
C PHE A 218 -31.92 -29.85 -31.14
N ALA A 219 -32.95 -29.55 -30.34
CA ALA A 219 -34.32 -29.97 -30.63
C ALA A 219 -34.86 -29.35 -31.94
N ARG A 220 -34.39 -28.16 -32.34
CA ARG A 220 -34.70 -27.52 -33.62
C ARG A 220 -33.88 -28.05 -34.80
N LEU A 221 -32.91 -28.92 -34.53
CA LEU A 221 -32.02 -29.57 -35.50
C LEU A 221 -32.18 -31.10 -35.44
N PRO A 222 -33.39 -31.65 -35.67
CA PRO A 222 -33.57 -33.09 -35.77
C PRO A 222 -32.76 -33.66 -36.95
N TRP A 223 -32.38 -34.93 -36.88
CA TRP A 223 -31.52 -35.57 -37.89
C TRP A 223 -32.06 -35.41 -39.33
N TYR A 224 -33.38 -35.38 -39.51
CA TYR A 224 -33.99 -35.23 -40.83
C TYR A 224 -33.87 -33.80 -41.38
N SER A 225 -33.78 -32.77 -40.54
CA SER A 225 -33.62 -31.39 -41.02
C SER A 225 -32.23 -31.10 -41.56
N LEU A 226 -31.25 -31.94 -41.20
CA LEU A 226 -29.87 -31.78 -41.68
C LEU A 226 -29.76 -31.84 -43.21
N TRP A 227 -30.68 -32.54 -43.88
CA TRP A 227 -30.71 -32.63 -45.35
C TRP A 227 -30.75 -31.27 -46.06
N TRP A 228 -31.38 -30.26 -45.44
CA TRP A 228 -31.48 -28.91 -46.00
C TRP A 228 -30.91 -27.82 -45.08
N ARG A 229 -30.54 -28.14 -43.83
CA ARG A 229 -30.04 -27.17 -42.83
C ARG A 229 -28.67 -27.56 -42.23
N ALA A 230 -27.88 -28.39 -42.91
CA ALA A 230 -26.55 -28.75 -42.42
C ALA A 230 -25.66 -27.52 -42.16
N ASP A 231 -25.80 -26.48 -42.98
CA ASP A 231 -25.03 -25.24 -42.90
C ASP A 231 -25.48 -24.31 -41.78
N GLU A 232 -26.72 -24.44 -41.30
CA GLU A 232 -27.24 -23.62 -40.21
C GLU A 232 -26.85 -24.15 -38.81
N VAL A 233 -26.28 -25.36 -38.73
CA VAL A 233 -25.93 -25.99 -37.44
C VAL A 233 -24.94 -25.13 -36.65
N SER A 234 -23.88 -24.65 -37.30
CA SER A 234 -22.87 -23.81 -36.64
C SER A 234 -23.45 -22.48 -36.17
N GLY A 235 -24.26 -21.81 -37.00
CA GLY A 235 -24.92 -20.54 -36.65
C GLY A 235 -25.91 -20.70 -35.48
N THR A 236 -26.77 -21.71 -35.55
CA THR A 236 -27.78 -21.98 -34.51
C THR A 236 -27.13 -22.32 -33.16
N LEU A 237 -26.06 -23.13 -33.17
CA LEU A 237 -25.33 -23.45 -31.96
C LEU A 237 -24.56 -22.24 -31.42
N SER A 238 -23.91 -21.46 -32.29
CA SER A 238 -23.16 -20.26 -31.88
C SER A 238 -24.07 -19.21 -31.22
N GLU A 239 -25.28 -19.00 -31.75
CA GLU A 239 -26.28 -18.11 -31.15
C GLU A 239 -26.76 -18.63 -29.78
N ALA A 240 -26.87 -19.95 -29.63
CA ALA A 240 -27.26 -20.58 -28.37
C ALA A 240 -26.16 -20.55 -27.30
N VAL A 241 -24.86 -20.53 -27.69
CA VAL A 241 -23.69 -20.38 -26.78
C VAL A 241 -23.51 -18.91 -26.38
N THR A 242 -24.52 -18.34 -25.72
CA THR A 242 -24.46 -16.98 -25.17
C THR A 242 -24.53 -17.00 -23.64
N TRP A 243 -23.66 -16.24 -22.97
CA TRP A 243 -23.62 -16.16 -21.51
C TRP A 243 -24.37 -14.94 -20.94
N GLY A 244 -25.24 -14.30 -21.73
CA GLY A 244 -25.75 -12.94 -21.51
C GLY A 244 -26.00 -12.54 -20.05
N SER A 245 -26.95 -13.21 -19.37
CA SER A 245 -27.30 -12.90 -17.97
C SER A 245 -26.17 -13.16 -16.97
N LEU A 246 -25.35 -14.19 -17.22
CA LEU A 246 -24.20 -14.50 -16.37
C LEU A 246 -23.09 -13.45 -16.55
N GLY A 247 -22.83 -13.05 -17.79
CA GLY A 247 -21.83 -12.02 -18.10
C GLY A 247 -22.15 -10.68 -17.44
N THR A 248 -23.43 -10.26 -17.47
CA THR A 248 -23.85 -9.01 -16.81
C THR A 248 -23.75 -9.09 -15.28
N GLN A 249 -24.09 -10.24 -14.68
CA GLN A 249 -23.91 -10.46 -13.24
C GLN A 249 -22.43 -10.45 -12.82
N LEU A 250 -21.55 -11.13 -13.56
CA LEU A 250 -20.11 -11.12 -13.28
C LEU A 250 -19.51 -9.72 -13.47
N ALA A 251 -19.98 -8.95 -14.44
CA ALA A 251 -19.58 -7.56 -14.61
C ALA A 251 -20.04 -6.68 -13.43
N PHE A 252 -21.27 -6.87 -12.95
CA PHE A 252 -21.77 -6.20 -11.75
C PHE A 252 -20.91 -6.53 -10.52
N HIS A 253 -20.58 -7.80 -10.31
CA HIS A 253 -19.69 -8.21 -9.21
C HIS A 253 -18.28 -7.63 -9.36
N SER A 254 -17.74 -7.56 -10.59
CA SER A 254 -16.45 -6.92 -10.87
C SER A 254 -16.47 -5.43 -10.51
N GLY A 255 -17.56 -4.72 -10.84
CA GLY A 255 -17.76 -3.32 -10.45
C GLY A 255 -17.81 -3.14 -8.93
N ARG A 256 -18.50 -4.03 -8.21
CA ARG A 256 -18.53 -4.00 -6.74
C ARG A 256 -17.15 -4.26 -6.13
N LEU A 257 -16.38 -5.22 -6.66
CA LEU A 257 -15.00 -5.47 -6.24
C LEU A 257 -14.09 -4.25 -6.50
N SER A 258 -14.29 -3.55 -7.62
CA SER A 258 -13.57 -2.31 -7.93
C SER A 258 -13.86 -1.19 -6.91
N SER A 259 -15.12 -1.05 -6.48
CA SER A 259 -15.50 -0.11 -5.42
C SER A 259 -14.84 -0.46 -4.08
N ILE A 260 -14.86 -1.73 -3.68
CA ILE A 260 -14.18 -2.21 -2.45
C ILE A 260 -12.68 -1.94 -2.53
N ARG A 261 -12.03 -2.23 -3.68
CA ARG A 261 -10.62 -1.93 -3.92
C ARG A 261 -10.32 -0.45 -3.70
N GLN A 262 -11.13 0.44 -4.27
CA GLN A 262 -10.93 1.89 -4.15
C GLN A 262 -11.05 2.36 -2.69
N GLN A 263 -12.03 1.83 -1.94
CA GLN A 263 -12.19 2.12 -0.52
C GLN A 263 -10.94 1.67 0.27
N LEU A 264 -10.49 0.43 0.07
CA LEU A 264 -9.33 -0.12 0.75
C LEU A 264 -8.05 0.63 0.39
N TYR A 265 -7.85 0.96 -0.90
CA TYR A 265 -6.72 1.75 -1.36
C TYR A 265 -6.69 3.14 -0.73
N THR A 266 -7.83 3.85 -0.70
CA THR A 266 -7.90 5.21 -0.13
C THR A 266 -7.52 5.19 1.36
N ARG A 267 -7.96 4.18 2.11
CA ARG A 267 -7.56 4.00 3.53
C ARG A 267 -6.08 3.65 3.66
N ALA A 268 -5.56 2.74 2.83
CA ALA A 268 -4.14 2.40 2.86
C ALA A 268 -3.25 3.60 2.52
N ALA A 269 -3.66 4.41 1.53
CA ALA A 269 -2.97 5.63 1.14
C ALA A 269 -2.97 6.68 2.26
N ALA A 270 -4.11 6.85 2.97
CA ALA A 270 -4.19 7.74 4.13
C ALA A 270 -3.22 7.31 5.25
N LEU A 271 -3.11 6.01 5.52
CA LEU A 271 -2.14 5.46 6.48
C LEU A 271 -0.68 5.65 6.02
N ALA A 272 -0.44 5.63 4.71
CA ALA A 272 0.89 5.80 4.12
C ALA A 272 1.36 7.26 4.02
N THR A 273 0.52 8.26 4.34
CA THR A 273 0.87 9.69 4.32
C THR A 273 2.22 10.03 4.96
N PRO A 274 2.62 9.41 6.09
CA PRO A 274 3.93 9.68 6.72
C PRO A 274 5.14 9.17 5.92
N SER A 275 4.94 8.35 4.87
CA SER A 275 5.99 7.72 4.09
C SER A 275 5.75 7.86 2.58
N PRO A 276 6.43 8.80 1.89
CA PRO A 276 6.27 8.98 0.45
C PRO A 276 6.70 7.74 -0.34
N VAL A 277 7.66 6.96 0.18
CA VAL A 277 8.10 5.71 -0.43
C VAL A 277 6.98 4.67 -0.42
N LEU A 278 6.27 4.53 0.70
CA LEU A 278 5.14 3.62 0.78
C LEU A 278 3.98 4.10 -0.09
N GLY A 279 3.68 5.40 -0.09
CA GLY A 279 2.66 5.99 -0.98
C GLY A 279 2.94 5.70 -2.46
N ASN A 280 4.17 5.90 -2.92
CA ASN A 280 4.58 5.58 -4.29
C ASN A 280 4.46 4.08 -4.61
N LYS A 281 4.84 3.21 -3.67
CA LYS A 281 4.69 1.76 -3.83
C LYS A 281 3.22 1.36 -3.93
N LEU A 282 2.34 1.95 -3.13
CA LEU A 282 0.90 1.70 -3.18
C LEU A 282 0.29 2.17 -4.51
N ALA A 283 0.65 3.36 -4.98
CA ALA A 283 0.20 3.87 -6.28
C ALA A 283 0.68 2.98 -7.45
N GLN A 284 1.90 2.42 -7.34
CA GLN A 284 2.41 1.46 -8.32
C GLN A 284 1.63 0.13 -8.32
N ILE A 285 1.24 -0.37 -7.14
CA ILE A 285 0.39 -1.57 -7.04
C ILE A 285 -0.99 -1.26 -7.65
N ASP A 286 -1.61 -0.14 -7.26
CA ASP A 286 -2.95 0.23 -7.70
C ASP A 286 -3.06 0.40 -9.23
N SER A 287 -2.02 0.96 -9.85
CA SER A 287 -1.93 1.13 -11.31
C SER A 287 -1.66 -0.18 -12.06
N ARG A 288 -0.98 -1.14 -11.45
CA ARG A 288 -0.67 -2.45 -12.08
C ARG A 288 -1.83 -3.43 -12.08
N THR A 289 -2.74 -3.30 -11.12
CA THR A 289 -3.82 -4.27 -10.90
C THR A 289 -5.21 -3.65 -11.00
N PRO A 290 -5.58 -3.03 -12.14
CA PRO A 290 -6.93 -2.54 -12.31
C PRO A 290 -7.94 -3.69 -12.31
N VAL A 291 -9.07 -3.48 -11.62
CA VAL A 291 -10.23 -4.37 -11.67
C VAL A 291 -11.17 -3.82 -12.74
N GLY A 292 -11.02 -4.35 -13.95
CA GLY A 292 -11.91 -4.06 -15.07
C GLY A 292 -13.28 -4.75 -14.92
N PRO A 293 -14.32 -4.29 -15.65
CA PRO A 293 -15.64 -4.92 -15.65
C PRO A 293 -15.61 -6.35 -16.21
N ASP A 294 -14.58 -6.68 -16.97
CA ASP A 294 -14.33 -7.97 -17.61
C ASP A 294 -13.47 -8.92 -16.76
N ALA A 295 -12.97 -8.47 -15.61
CA ALA A 295 -12.04 -9.24 -14.78
C ALA A 295 -12.59 -10.63 -14.39
N LEU A 296 -13.88 -10.72 -14.07
CA LEU A 296 -14.53 -11.99 -13.75
C LEU A 296 -15.17 -12.70 -14.95
N SER A 297 -15.44 -11.98 -16.05
CA SER A 297 -16.05 -12.57 -17.26
C SER A 297 -15.04 -13.04 -18.30
N ALA A 298 -13.75 -12.72 -18.14
CA ALA A 298 -12.68 -13.18 -19.03
C ALA A 298 -12.67 -14.71 -19.25
N PRO A 299 -12.86 -15.57 -18.22
CA PRO A 299 -12.99 -17.02 -18.44
C PRO A 299 -14.16 -17.40 -19.35
N LEU A 300 -15.30 -16.70 -19.27
CA LEU A 300 -16.45 -16.95 -20.15
C LEU A 300 -16.09 -16.66 -21.60
N THR A 301 -15.46 -15.50 -21.86
CA THR A 301 -15.03 -15.11 -23.21
C THR A 301 -14.03 -16.12 -23.76
N GLN A 302 -13.06 -16.54 -22.94
CA GLN A 302 -12.07 -17.54 -23.32
C GLN A 302 -12.71 -18.89 -23.68
N ARG A 303 -13.65 -19.39 -22.86
CA ARG A 303 -14.34 -20.67 -23.11
C ARG A 303 -15.30 -20.58 -24.30
N THR A 304 -15.94 -19.44 -24.51
CA THR A 304 -16.74 -19.17 -25.72
C THR A 304 -15.86 -19.25 -26.96
N HIS A 305 -14.70 -18.60 -26.93
CA HIS A 305 -13.75 -18.67 -28.04
C HIS A 305 -13.25 -20.10 -28.25
N GLN A 306 -13.04 -20.92 -27.20
CA GLN A 306 -12.68 -22.33 -27.37
C GLN A 306 -13.78 -23.17 -28.03
N LEU A 307 -15.05 -22.89 -27.71
CA LEU A 307 -16.19 -23.56 -28.33
C LEU A 307 -16.36 -23.20 -29.81
N LEU A 308 -16.09 -21.93 -30.15
CA LEU A 308 -16.26 -21.34 -31.47
C LEU A 308 -14.98 -21.34 -32.33
N ALA A 309 -13.83 -21.72 -31.76
CA ALA A 309 -12.56 -21.73 -32.48
C ALA A 309 -12.65 -22.65 -33.72
N PRO A 310 -11.90 -22.35 -34.80
CA PRO A 310 -11.79 -23.26 -35.94
C PRO A 310 -11.37 -24.67 -35.51
N GLY A 311 -12.17 -25.68 -35.86
CA GLY A 311 -11.97 -27.06 -35.40
C GLY A 311 -12.41 -27.36 -33.97
N GLY A 312 -13.04 -26.39 -33.29
CA GLY A 312 -13.67 -26.55 -31.98
C GLY A 312 -14.96 -27.38 -32.04
N PRO A 313 -15.60 -27.62 -30.88
CA PRO A 313 -16.77 -28.50 -30.78
C PRO A 313 -17.96 -28.10 -31.68
N VAL A 314 -18.20 -26.80 -31.87
CA VAL A 314 -19.29 -26.33 -32.75
C VAL A 314 -19.01 -26.68 -34.21
N GLU A 315 -17.79 -26.41 -34.67
CA GLU A 315 -17.36 -26.71 -36.04
C GLU A 315 -17.27 -28.23 -36.29
N ASP A 316 -16.85 -29.01 -35.29
CA ASP A 316 -16.79 -30.46 -35.41
C ASP A 316 -18.18 -31.11 -35.55
N VAL A 317 -19.19 -30.60 -34.83
CA VAL A 317 -20.60 -31.03 -35.03
C VAL A 317 -21.10 -30.64 -36.40
N HIS A 318 -20.83 -29.41 -36.84
CA HIS A 318 -21.21 -28.93 -38.17
C HIS A 318 -20.59 -29.78 -39.28
N ARG A 319 -19.27 -30.03 -39.21
CA ARG A 319 -18.55 -30.91 -40.16
C ARG A 319 -19.09 -32.34 -40.15
N LYS A 320 -19.43 -32.89 -38.99
CA LYS A 320 -20.05 -34.23 -38.88
C LYS A 320 -21.46 -34.25 -39.48
N ALA A 321 -22.23 -33.18 -39.33
CA ALA A 321 -23.53 -33.03 -39.97
C ALA A 321 -23.39 -33.02 -41.49
N GLN A 322 -22.49 -32.18 -42.03
CA GLN A 322 -22.22 -32.11 -43.47
C GLN A 322 -21.71 -33.45 -44.02
N ALA A 323 -20.76 -34.09 -43.35
CA ALA A 323 -20.24 -35.40 -43.75
C ALA A 323 -21.34 -36.48 -43.72
N ALA A 324 -22.23 -36.45 -42.74
CA ALA A 324 -23.35 -37.38 -42.65
C ALA A 324 -24.33 -37.18 -43.82
N VAL A 325 -24.70 -35.95 -44.15
CA VAL A 325 -25.57 -35.62 -45.28
C VAL A 325 -24.93 -36.03 -46.61
N MET A 326 -23.67 -35.67 -46.85
CA MET A 326 -22.95 -36.01 -48.07
C MET A 326 -22.81 -37.52 -48.26
N THR A 327 -22.41 -38.25 -47.21
CA THR A 327 -22.28 -39.71 -47.27
C THR A 327 -23.61 -40.38 -47.54
N THR A 328 -24.69 -39.89 -46.94
CA THR A 328 -26.05 -40.41 -47.14
C THR A 328 -26.55 -40.11 -48.54
N GLY A 329 -26.32 -38.90 -49.05
CA GLY A 329 -26.65 -38.51 -50.43
C GLY A 329 -25.92 -39.37 -51.46
N VAL A 330 -24.60 -39.55 -51.31
CA VAL A 330 -23.80 -40.43 -52.18
C VAL A 330 -24.27 -41.87 -52.10
N SER A 331 -24.61 -42.38 -50.91
CA SER A 331 -25.06 -43.77 -50.75
C SER A 331 -26.45 -43.99 -51.37
N ILE A 332 -27.38 -43.04 -51.25
CA ILE A 332 -28.69 -43.10 -51.90
C ILE A 332 -28.52 -43.08 -53.42
N LEU A 333 -27.77 -42.12 -53.96
CA LEU A 333 -27.52 -42.01 -55.41
C LEU A 333 -26.77 -43.24 -55.95
N GLY A 334 -25.74 -43.71 -55.24
CA GLY A 334 -24.97 -44.88 -55.60
C GLY A 334 -25.79 -46.17 -55.58
N SER A 335 -26.65 -46.34 -54.58
CA SER A 335 -27.57 -47.49 -54.51
C SER A 335 -28.59 -47.48 -55.65
N GLY A 336 -29.09 -46.31 -56.04
CA GLY A 336 -29.97 -46.14 -57.20
C GLY A 336 -29.27 -46.45 -58.52
N ALA A 337 -28.05 -45.93 -58.70
CA ALA A 337 -27.25 -46.21 -59.89
C ALA A 337 -26.88 -47.70 -60.01
N MET A 338 -26.51 -48.34 -58.89
CA MET A 338 -26.23 -49.78 -58.85
C MET A 338 -27.48 -50.60 -59.18
N ALA A 339 -28.64 -50.26 -58.61
CA ALA A 339 -29.91 -50.92 -58.91
C ALA A 339 -30.29 -50.80 -60.40
N ALA A 340 -30.19 -49.59 -60.97
CA ALA A 340 -30.46 -49.35 -62.38
C ALA A 340 -29.49 -50.11 -63.29
N GLY A 341 -28.19 -50.17 -62.93
CA GLY A 341 -27.19 -50.94 -63.66
C GLY A 341 -27.46 -52.44 -63.64
N LEU A 342 -27.83 -53.01 -62.48
CA LEU A 342 -28.17 -54.43 -62.35
C LEU A 342 -29.43 -54.80 -63.16
N PHE A 343 -30.42 -53.91 -63.20
CA PHE A 343 -31.62 -54.06 -64.04
C PHE A 343 -31.27 -54.00 -65.54
N ALA A 344 -30.52 -52.98 -65.96
CA ALA A 344 -30.11 -52.80 -67.35
C ALA A 344 -29.24 -53.95 -67.87
N ALA A 345 -28.41 -54.55 -67.02
CA ALA A 345 -27.59 -55.71 -67.35
C ALA A 345 -28.39 -57.04 -67.42
N GLY A 346 -29.69 -57.03 -67.12
CA GLY A 346 -30.53 -58.25 -67.07
C GLY A 346 -30.19 -59.20 -65.92
N SER A 347 -29.30 -58.79 -65.01
CA SER A 347 -28.80 -59.61 -63.90
C SER A 347 -29.77 -59.71 -62.72
N ALA A 348 -30.75 -58.81 -62.64
CA ALA A 348 -31.79 -58.79 -61.62
C ALA A 348 -33.14 -58.39 -62.22
N GLY A 349 -34.23 -59.01 -61.77
CA GLY A 349 -35.59 -58.59 -62.13
C GLY A 349 -35.90 -57.18 -61.57
N ALA A 350 -36.81 -56.46 -62.22
CA ALA A 350 -37.20 -55.09 -61.85
C ALA A 350 -37.53 -54.94 -60.35
N GLY A 351 -38.27 -55.90 -59.77
CA GLY A 351 -38.62 -55.91 -58.35
C GLY A 351 -37.41 -56.02 -57.42
N THR A 352 -36.42 -56.85 -57.77
CA THR A 352 -35.19 -57.01 -56.99
C THR A 352 -34.32 -55.76 -57.06
N ALA A 353 -34.20 -55.14 -58.24
CA ALA A 353 -33.46 -53.90 -58.43
C ALA A 353 -34.05 -52.76 -57.59
N VAL A 354 -35.38 -52.56 -57.64
CA VAL A 354 -36.08 -51.58 -56.80
C VAL A 354 -35.91 -51.89 -55.31
N GLY A 355 -36.01 -53.17 -54.92
CA GLY A 355 -35.81 -53.60 -53.53
C GLY A 355 -34.41 -53.27 -53.00
N LEU A 356 -33.36 -53.51 -53.79
CA LEU A 356 -31.98 -53.18 -53.43
C LEU A 356 -31.75 -51.67 -53.27
N GLY A 357 -32.31 -50.86 -54.17
CA GLY A 357 -32.25 -49.40 -54.05
C GLY A 357 -32.92 -48.87 -52.78
N LEU A 358 -34.13 -49.38 -52.46
CA LEU A 358 -34.85 -48.99 -51.25
C LEU A 358 -34.12 -49.42 -49.97
N LEU A 359 -33.59 -50.64 -49.93
CA LEU A 359 -32.81 -51.14 -48.79
C LEU A 359 -31.53 -50.33 -48.59
N GLY A 360 -30.82 -49.98 -49.66
CA GLY A 360 -29.65 -49.11 -49.62
C GLY A 360 -29.98 -47.72 -49.07
N GLY A 361 -31.10 -47.14 -49.51
CA GLY A 361 -31.58 -45.86 -49.00
C GLY A 361 -31.94 -45.88 -47.51
N LEU A 362 -32.71 -46.89 -47.07
CA LEU A 362 -33.08 -47.05 -45.66
C LEU A 362 -31.86 -47.29 -44.75
N ALA A 363 -30.90 -48.11 -45.21
CA ALA A 363 -29.65 -48.32 -44.49
C ALA A 363 -28.86 -47.02 -44.34
N SER A 364 -28.82 -46.19 -45.37
CA SER A 364 -28.14 -44.88 -45.36
C SER A 364 -28.80 -43.91 -44.39
N ILE A 365 -30.14 -43.84 -44.37
CA ILE A 365 -30.90 -43.02 -43.42
C ILE A 365 -30.63 -43.46 -41.98
N ARG A 366 -30.64 -44.78 -41.73
CA ARG A 366 -30.33 -45.33 -40.40
C ARG A 366 -28.90 -45.02 -39.96
N TRP A 367 -27.95 -45.07 -40.89
CA TRP A 367 -26.57 -44.68 -40.62
C TRP A 367 -26.46 -43.19 -40.29
N MET A 368 -27.16 -42.31 -41.01
CA MET A 368 -27.21 -40.86 -40.76
C MET A 368 -27.74 -40.54 -39.36
N GLN A 369 -28.86 -41.16 -38.97
CA GLN A 369 -29.44 -41.02 -37.64
C GLN A 369 -28.44 -41.43 -36.55
N SER A 370 -27.74 -42.56 -36.75
CA SER A 370 -26.69 -43.03 -35.84
C SER A 370 -25.49 -42.08 -35.79
N ALA A 371 -25.05 -41.55 -36.93
CA ALA A 371 -23.94 -40.62 -37.02
C ALA A 371 -24.26 -39.30 -36.29
N TRP A 372 -25.47 -38.77 -36.48
CA TRP A 372 -25.94 -37.57 -35.79
C TRP A 372 -26.04 -37.78 -34.27
N ALA A 373 -26.68 -38.86 -33.81
CA ALA A 373 -26.78 -39.17 -32.39
C ALA A 373 -25.39 -39.32 -31.73
N ARG A 374 -24.41 -39.88 -32.45
CA ARG A 374 -23.02 -39.96 -31.99
C ARG A 374 -22.33 -38.59 -31.94
N ALA A 375 -22.60 -37.72 -32.91
CA ALA A 375 -22.06 -36.36 -32.94
C ALA A 375 -22.62 -35.53 -31.77
N GLU A 376 -23.93 -35.57 -31.56
CA GLU A 376 -24.62 -34.93 -30.44
C GLU A 376 -24.07 -35.42 -29.09
N LYS A 377 -23.97 -36.74 -28.90
CA LYS A 377 -23.41 -37.32 -27.65
C LYS A 377 -21.98 -36.84 -27.38
N ARG A 378 -21.13 -36.76 -28.42
CA ARG A 378 -19.75 -36.25 -28.29
C ARG A 378 -19.75 -34.77 -27.92
N TRP A 379 -20.58 -33.97 -28.57
CA TRP A 379 -20.71 -32.56 -28.27
C TRP A 379 -21.14 -32.31 -26.82
N TRP A 380 -22.11 -33.06 -26.30
CA TRP A 380 -22.50 -32.96 -24.88
C TRP A 380 -21.38 -33.34 -23.92
N ALA A 381 -20.53 -34.31 -24.29
CA ALA A 381 -19.35 -34.65 -23.49
C ALA A 381 -18.32 -33.51 -23.49
N ASP A 382 -18.11 -32.85 -24.63
CA ASP A 382 -17.19 -31.71 -24.74
C ASP A 382 -17.76 -30.46 -24.05
N TRP A 383 -19.06 -30.20 -24.15
CA TRP A 383 -19.76 -29.15 -23.41
C TRP A 383 -19.58 -29.35 -21.89
N ALA A 384 -19.84 -30.55 -21.38
CA ALA A 384 -19.67 -30.86 -19.96
C ALA A 384 -18.23 -30.62 -19.48
N ARG A 385 -17.23 -30.98 -20.29
CA ARG A 385 -15.81 -30.69 -20.00
C ARG A 385 -15.53 -29.20 -19.94
N VAL A 386 -16.07 -28.42 -20.88
CA VAL A 386 -15.93 -26.95 -20.90
C VAL A 386 -16.59 -26.33 -19.68
N CYS A 387 -17.78 -26.75 -19.30
CA CYS A 387 -18.49 -26.26 -18.11
C CYS A 387 -17.72 -26.56 -16.81
N ALA A 388 -17.20 -27.78 -16.66
CA ALA A 388 -16.38 -28.14 -15.50
C ALA A 388 -15.07 -27.32 -15.44
N GLY A 389 -14.47 -27.04 -16.59
CA GLY A 389 -13.33 -26.13 -16.69
C GLY A 389 -13.69 -24.69 -16.32
N LEU A 390 -14.80 -24.18 -16.83
CA LEU A 390 -15.29 -22.83 -16.59
C LEU A 390 -15.53 -22.56 -15.11
N GLU A 391 -16.19 -23.47 -14.39
CA GLU A 391 -16.45 -23.30 -12.95
C GLU A 391 -15.15 -23.15 -12.17
N ARG A 392 -14.16 -24.03 -12.45
CA ARG A 392 -12.83 -23.96 -11.85
C ARG A 392 -12.11 -22.66 -12.22
N ASP A 393 -12.15 -22.24 -13.48
CA ASP A 393 -11.48 -21.02 -13.96
C ASP A 393 -12.10 -19.78 -13.30
N CYS A 394 -13.43 -19.73 -13.14
CA CYS A 394 -14.11 -18.66 -12.43
C CYS A 394 -13.76 -18.63 -10.94
N GLU A 395 -13.66 -19.78 -10.28
CA GLU A 395 -13.28 -19.86 -8.86
C GLU A 395 -11.83 -19.41 -8.63
N VAL A 396 -10.90 -19.93 -9.44
CA VAL A 396 -9.47 -19.55 -9.37
C VAL A 396 -9.29 -18.08 -9.70
N GLY A 397 -9.93 -17.61 -10.79
CA GLY A 397 -9.89 -16.21 -11.20
C GLY A 397 -10.48 -15.28 -10.15
N LEU A 398 -11.59 -15.65 -9.51
CA LEU A 398 -12.16 -14.86 -8.42
C LEU A 398 -11.18 -14.77 -7.23
N LYS A 399 -10.59 -15.89 -6.83
CA LYS A 399 -9.63 -15.92 -5.72
C LYS A 399 -8.41 -15.05 -6.00
N GLU A 400 -7.88 -15.10 -7.22
CA GLU A 400 -6.75 -14.28 -7.68
C GLU A 400 -7.12 -12.79 -7.71
N VAL A 401 -8.25 -12.43 -8.33
CA VAL A 401 -8.73 -11.04 -8.40
C VAL A 401 -8.94 -10.45 -7.01
N VAL A 402 -9.59 -11.18 -6.09
CA VAL A 402 -9.85 -10.69 -4.74
C VAL A 402 -8.54 -10.56 -3.94
N ARG A 403 -7.63 -11.52 -4.04
CA ARG A 403 -6.36 -11.50 -3.30
C ARG A 403 -5.40 -10.44 -3.83
N GLU A 404 -5.13 -10.47 -5.12
CA GLU A 404 -4.05 -9.68 -5.73
C GLU A 404 -4.52 -8.30 -6.12
N ARG A 405 -5.71 -8.19 -6.73
CA ARG A 405 -6.18 -6.91 -7.29
C ARG A 405 -6.99 -6.09 -6.30
N VAL A 406 -7.83 -6.73 -5.48
CA VAL A 406 -8.68 -6.02 -4.50
C VAL A 406 -7.93 -5.78 -3.19
N ALA A 407 -7.39 -6.84 -2.58
CA ALA A 407 -6.74 -6.75 -1.28
C ALA A 407 -5.23 -6.44 -1.36
N GLY A 408 -4.60 -6.58 -2.52
CA GLY A 408 -3.14 -6.48 -2.66
C GLY A 408 -2.56 -5.15 -2.20
N SER A 409 -3.19 -4.02 -2.56
CA SER A 409 -2.76 -2.69 -2.12
C SER A 409 -2.92 -2.51 -0.61
N ALA A 410 -4.03 -2.97 -0.03
CA ALA A 410 -4.28 -2.90 1.41
C ALA A 410 -3.29 -3.74 2.20
N LEU A 411 -3.05 -4.98 1.78
CA LEU A 411 -2.09 -5.90 2.41
C LEU A 411 -0.66 -5.36 2.34
N ALA A 412 -0.25 -4.84 1.18
CA ALA A 412 1.06 -4.21 1.02
C ALA A 412 1.20 -2.93 1.87
N GLY A 413 0.11 -2.18 2.05
CA GLY A 413 0.07 -1.00 2.91
C GLY A 413 0.21 -1.37 4.38
N ILE A 414 -0.52 -2.38 4.84
CA ILE A 414 -0.41 -2.94 6.20
C ILE A 414 1.03 -3.40 6.45
N GLU A 415 1.57 -4.26 5.59
CA GLU A 415 2.94 -4.78 5.74
C GLU A 415 3.99 -3.66 5.73
N GLY A 416 3.84 -2.67 4.84
CA GLY A 416 4.72 -1.51 4.77
C GLY A 416 4.69 -0.67 6.03
N MET A 417 3.51 -0.41 6.58
CA MET A 417 3.35 0.33 7.84
C MET A 417 3.85 -0.45 9.04
N GLU A 418 3.59 -1.76 9.13
CA GLU A 418 4.13 -2.62 10.18
C GLU A 418 5.68 -2.55 10.21
N LYS A 419 6.33 -2.59 9.04
CA LYS A 419 7.79 -2.44 8.93
C LYS A 419 8.28 -1.06 9.39
N ILE A 420 7.58 0.02 9.04
CA ILE A 420 7.94 1.38 9.47
C ILE A 420 7.77 1.53 10.98
N VAL A 421 6.66 1.04 11.53
CA VAL A 421 6.38 1.07 12.97
C VAL A 421 7.41 0.26 13.74
N ALA A 422 7.73 -0.96 13.30
CA ALA A 422 8.74 -1.81 13.92
C ALA A 422 10.12 -1.14 13.92
N ARG A 423 10.54 -0.57 12.78
CA ARG A 423 11.82 0.15 12.67
C ARG A 423 11.88 1.38 13.58
N ARG A 424 10.78 2.15 13.68
CA ARG A 424 10.72 3.31 14.59
C ARG A 424 10.74 2.88 16.05
N ALA A 425 10.06 1.79 16.41
CA ALA A 425 10.09 1.23 17.76
C ALA A 425 11.53 0.85 18.17
N GLU A 426 12.26 0.19 17.27
CA GLU A 426 13.66 -0.19 17.49
C GLU A 426 14.54 1.05 17.73
N ILE A 427 14.44 2.07 16.86
CA ILE A 427 15.21 3.33 17.00
C ILE A 427 14.88 4.03 18.33
N ILE A 428 13.59 4.14 18.69
CA ILE A 428 13.17 4.76 19.95
C ILE A 428 13.70 3.99 21.15
N SER A 429 13.69 2.65 21.09
CA SER A 429 14.25 1.81 22.16
C SER A 429 15.77 1.99 22.34
N ALA A 430 16.50 2.11 21.23
CA ALA A 430 17.94 2.39 21.23
C ALA A 430 18.22 3.77 21.85
N LEU A 431 17.54 4.82 21.37
CA LEU A 431 17.66 6.19 21.91
C LEU A 431 17.35 6.26 23.41
N LYS A 432 16.31 5.55 23.86
CA LYS A 432 15.96 5.48 25.29
C LYS A 432 17.09 4.86 26.12
N SER A 433 17.75 3.83 25.60
CA SER A 433 18.88 3.19 26.28
C SER A 433 20.11 4.11 26.35
N GLU A 434 20.40 4.85 25.27
CA GLU A 434 21.49 5.83 25.22
C GLU A 434 21.26 7.00 26.19
N VAL A 435 20.05 7.57 26.20
CA VAL A 435 19.67 8.64 27.12
C VAL A 435 19.81 8.19 28.58
N SER A 436 19.36 6.98 28.91
CA SER A 436 19.52 6.40 30.26
C SER A 436 21.00 6.18 30.63
N TYR A 437 21.83 5.78 29.67
CA TYR A 437 23.27 5.60 29.89
C TYR A 437 23.96 6.93 30.18
N VAL A 438 23.67 7.99 29.41
CA VAL A 438 24.25 9.32 29.62
C VAL A 438 23.78 9.93 30.96
N ASP A 439 22.51 9.74 31.34
CA ASP A 439 22.00 10.19 32.63
C ASP A 439 22.77 9.56 33.81
N LYS A 440 23.04 8.24 33.74
CA LYS A 440 23.88 7.55 34.73
C LYS A 440 25.30 8.11 34.80
N GLN A 441 25.91 8.45 33.66
CA GLN A 441 27.25 9.06 33.66
C GLN A 441 27.25 10.44 34.31
N ILE A 442 26.26 11.27 34.02
CA ILE A 442 26.14 12.60 34.64
C ILE A 442 25.90 12.48 36.15
N ALA A 443 25.05 11.54 36.57
CA ALA A 443 24.83 11.25 37.99
C ALA A 443 26.12 10.81 38.70
N ALA A 444 26.93 9.95 38.06
CA ALA A 444 28.23 9.53 38.60
C ALA A 444 29.25 10.68 38.67
N LEU A 445 29.30 11.55 37.66
CA LEU A 445 30.15 12.75 37.68
C LEU A 445 29.77 13.70 38.81
N GLU A 446 28.47 13.88 39.07
CA GLU A 446 28.01 14.70 40.17
C GLU A 446 28.29 14.10 41.53
N GLN A 447 28.24 12.77 41.68
CA GLN A 447 28.66 12.10 42.90
C GLN A 447 30.15 12.32 43.18
N ARG A 448 31.00 12.35 42.14
CA ARG A 448 32.45 12.64 42.28
C ARG A 448 32.74 14.11 42.64
N LEU A 449 31.80 15.02 42.42
CA LEU A 449 31.92 16.44 42.76
C LEU A 449 31.41 16.79 44.16
N LYS A 450 30.73 15.85 44.83
CA LYS A 450 30.35 15.94 46.24
C LYS A 450 31.48 15.38 47.08
#